data_AF-A0A7J3P3W1-F1
#
_entry.id   AF-A0A7J3P3W1-F1
#
_cell.length_a   1.000
_cell.length_b   1.000
_cell.length_c   1.000
_cell.angle_alpha   90.00
_cell.angle_beta   90.00
_cell.angle_gamma   90.00
#
_symmetry.space_group_name_H-M   'P 1'
#
loop_
_entity.id
_entity.type
_entity.pdbx_description
1 polymer ?
#
loop_
_entity_poly.entity_id
_entity_poly.type
_entity_poly.pdbx_seq_one_letter_code
_entity_poly.pdbx_strand_id
1 'polypeptide(L)' 'MLEGIATSAVCGTTSALISRSIGVCKRCLVESEKGLEVAISNHRRLRSEFGLPPEPPRTKGGLPC' A
#
# COMPACT_ATOMS: atom_id res chain seq x y z
N MET A 1 8.75 22.26 -1.67
CA MET A 1 8.72 20.83 -1.26
C MET A 1 7.99 20.09 -2.36
N LEU A 2 8.59 19.09 -3.01
CA LEU A 2 7.93 18.28 -4.04
C LEU A 2 6.95 17.31 -3.37
N GLU A 3 5.89 17.87 -2.78
CA GLU A 3 4.87 17.09 -2.08
C GLU A 3 3.97 16.42 -3.11
N GLY A 4 4.21 15.13 -3.37
CA GLY A 4 3.25 14.31 -4.11
C GLY A 4 3.85 13.23 -4.97
N ILE A 5 5.14 13.30 -5.30
CA ILE A 5 5.80 12.30 -6.15
C ILE A 5 6.36 11.17 -5.28
N ALA A 6 6.12 9.91 -5.67
CA ALA A 6 6.71 8.74 -5.04
C ALA A 6 7.21 7.74 -6.10
N THR A 7 8.12 6.86 -5.69
CA THR A 7 8.73 5.84 -6.54
C THR A 7 8.26 4.45 -6.13
N SER A 8 7.83 3.64 -7.09
CA SER A 8 7.45 2.24 -6.87
C SER A 8 8.68 1.43 -6.46
N ALA A 9 8.63 0.77 -5.30
CA ALA A 9 9.72 -0.06 -4.80
C ALA A 9 10.00 -1.32 -5.66
N VAL A 10 9.10 -1.67 -6.59
CA VAL A 10 9.22 -2.87 -7.43
C VAL A 10 9.84 -2.55 -8.79
N CYS A 11 9.30 -1.56 -9.51
CA CYS A 11 9.73 -1.27 -10.88
C CYS A 11 10.45 0.08 -11.04
N GLY A 12 10.64 0.83 -9.95
CA GLY A 12 11.34 2.13 -9.98
C GLY A 12 10.59 3.27 -10.67
N THR A 13 9.34 3.06 -11.10
CA THR A 13 8.53 4.13 -11.69
C THR A 13 8.24 5.21 -10.66
N THR A 14 8.52 6.46 -11.02
CA THR A 14 8.23 7.64 -10.21
C THR A 14 7.00 8.36 -10.75
N SER A 15 6.02 8.63 -9.90
CA SER A 15 4.77 9.29 -10.31
C SER A 15 4.07 9.96 -9.12
N ALA A 16 3.36 11.05 -9.40
CA ALA A 16 2.48 11.71 -8.43
C ALA A 16 1.24 10.87 -8.06
N LEU A 17 0.92 9.84 -8.85
CA LEU A 17 -0.19 8.93 -8.60
C LEU A 17 0.19 7.77 -7.67
N ILE A 18 1.47 7.64 -7.32
CA ILE A 18 1.92 6.61 -6.40
C ILE A 18 1.75 7.14 -4.98
N SER A 19 0.90 6.48 -4.21
CA SER A 19 0.79 6.79 -2.79
C SER A 19 2.05 6.37 -2.05
N ARG A 20 2.61 7.26 -1.23
CA ARG A 20 3.69 6.92 -0.27
C ARG A 20 3.24 5.88 0.76
N SER A 21 1.95 5.80 1.04
CA SER A 21 1.40 4.80 1.98
C SER A 21 1.35 3.39 1.40
N ILE A 22 1.26 3.26 0.07
CA ILE A 22 1.22 1.96 -0.61
C ILE A 22 2.60 1.58 -1.15
N GLY A 23 3.34 2.55 -1.73
CA GLY A 23 4.73 2.38 -2.16
C GLY A 23 4.93 1.63 -3.48
N VAL A 24 3.85 1.31 -4.21
CA VAL A 24 3.89 0.62 -5.51
C VAL A 24 2.93 1.27 -6.51
N CYS A 25 3.23 1.16 -7.80
CA CYS A 25 2.34 1.62 -8.86
C CYS A 25 1.20 0.61 -9.15
N LYS A 26 0.13 1.07 -9.82
CA LYS A 26 -1.03 0.23 -10.19
C LYS A 26 -0.63 -1.06 -10.90
N ARG A 27 0.29 -1.00 -11.86
CA ARG A 27 0.74 -2.17 -12.62
C ARG A 27 1.37 -3.21 -11.69
N CYS A 28 2.34 -2.81 -10.87
CA CYS A 28 2.98 -3.73 -9.92
C CYS A 28 1.99 -4.28 -8.88
N LEU A 29 1.02 -3.47 -8.45
CA LEU A 29 0.01 -3.92 -7.49
C LEU A 29 -0.86 -5.08 -8.03
N VAL A 30 -1.18 -5.06 -9.32
CA VAL A 30 -2.08 -6.04 -9.95
C VAL A 30 -1.31 -7.23 -10.55
N GLU A 31 -0.14 -6.99 -11.13
CA GLU A 31 0.56 -7.96 -11.98
C GLU A 31 1.77 -8.63 -11.29
N SER A 32 2.17 -8.19 -10.08
CA SER A 32 3.36 -8.71 -9.41
C SER A 32 3.05 -9.17 -7.99
N GLU A 33 3.39 -10.42 -7.68
CA GLU A 33 3.35 -10.96 -6.31
C GLU A 33 4.15 -10.09 -5.34
N LYS A 34 5.37 -9.69 -5.74
CA LYS A 34 6.20 -8.76 -4.96
C LYS A 34 5.53 -7.40 -4.75
N GLY A 35 4.78 -6.91 -5.73
CA GLY A 35 4.00 -5.67 -5.60
C GLY A 35 2.91 -5.79 -4.55
N LEU A 36 2.20 -6.92 -4.55
CA LEU A 36 1.18 -7.22 -3.54
C LEU A 36 1.79 -7.38 -2.15
N GLU A 37 2.91 -8.09 -2.01
CA GLU A 37 3.63 -8.25 -0.75
C GLU A 37 4.06 -6.91 -0.13
N VAL A 38 4.66 -6.03 -0.94
CA VAL A 38 5.06 -4.68 -0.50
C VAL A 38 3.84 -3.88 -0.06
N ALA A 39 2.76 -3.89 -0.85
CA ALA A 39 1.55 -3.16 -0.53
C ALA A 39 0.91 -3.64 0.78
N ILE A 40 0.81 -4.96 1.00
CA ILE A 40 0.26 -5.56 2.22
C ILE A 40 1.15 -5.23 3.43
N SER A 41 2.47 -5.33 3.29
CA SER A 41 3.42 -5.00 4.35
C SER A 41 3.29 -3.54 4.80
N ASN A 42 3.26 -2.61 3.83
CA ASN A 42 3.07 -1.19 4.11
C ASN A 42 1.71 -0.91 4.76
N HIS A 43 0.64 -1.55 4.27
CA HIS A 43 -0.69 -1.42 4.85
C HIS A 43 -0.75 -1.89 6.31
N ARG A 44 -0.14 -3.05 6.63
CA ARG A 44 -0.02 -3.57 8.00
C ARG A 44 0.73 -2.61 8.92
N ARG A 45 1.87 -2.08 8.46
CA ARG A 45 2.68 -1.11 9.22
C ARG A 45 1.86 0.13 9.56
N LEU A 46 1.25 0.74 8.56
CA LEU A 46 0.46 1.96 8.75
C LEU A 46 -0.74 1.73 9.67
N ARG A 47 -1.48 0.63 9.49
CA ARG A 47 -2.58 0.27 10.40
C ARG A 47 -2.10 0.20 11.85
N SER A 48 -0.95 -0.42 12.08
CA SER A 48 -0.34 -0.50 13.41
C SER A 48 0.03 0.87 13.97
N GLU A 49 0.57 1.77 13.15
CA GLU A 49 0.89 3.16 13.54
C GLU A 49 -0.37 3.96 13.93
N PHE A 50 -1.52 3.65 13.33
CA PHE A 50 -2.81 4.22 13.69
C PHE A 50 -3.51 3.48 14.86
N GLY A 51 -2.84 2.52 15.51
CA GLY A 51 -3.42 1.72 16.60
C GLY A 51 -4.51 0.73 16.14
N LEU A 52 -4.59 0.46 14.84
CA LEU A 52 -5.51 -0.53 14.27
C LEU A 52 -4.85 -1.92 14.23
N PRO A 53 -5.63 -3.01 14.22
CA PRO A 53 -5.10 -4.35 13.99
C PRO A 53 -4.33 -4.39 12.66
N PRO A 54 -3.12 -4.99 12.60
CA PRO A 54 -2.31 -5.01 11.38
C PRO A 54 -3.05 -5.61 10.17
N GLU A 55 -3.88 -6.63 10.40
CA GLU A 55 -4.76 -7.19 9.38
C GLU A 55 -6.20 -6.66 9.55
N PRO A 56 -6.92 -6.37 8.45
CA PRO A 56 -8.32 -5.99 8.51
C PRO A 56 -9.17 -7.06 9.24
N PRO A 57 -9.99 -6.67 10.24
CA PRO A 57 -10.90 -7.61 10.90
C PRO A 57 -11.88 -8.24 9.91
N ARG A 58 -12.08 -9.56 10.00
CA ARG A 58 -13.05 -10.31 9.16
C ARG A 58 -14.41 -10.45 9.84
N THR A 59 -14.87 -9.38 10.48
CA THR A 59 -16.16 -9.34 11.18
C THR A 59 -17.30 -9.58 10.18
N LYS A 60 -18.22 -10.51 10.50
CA LYS A 60 -19.42 -10.76 9.68
C LYS A 60 -20.24 -9.47 9.56
N GLY A 61 -20.51 -9.03 8.34
CA GLY A 61 -21.19 -7.76 8.07
C GLY A 61 -20.33 -6.50 8.21
N GLY A 62 -19.02 -6.64 8.36
CA GLY A 62 -18.09 -5.51 8.35
C GLY A 62 -17.98 -4.83 6.98
N LEU A 63 -17.46 -3.60 6.97
CA LEU A 63 -17.17 -2.88 5.73
C LEU A 63 -15.85 -3.36 5.13
N PRO A 64 -15.75 -3.52 3.79
CA PRO A 64 -14.48 -3.76 3.14
C PRO A 64 -13.54 -2.58 3.43
N CYS A 65 -12.29 -2.93 3.72
CA CYS A 65 -11.22 -1.95 3.89
C CYS A 65 -10.90 -1.23 2.58
#